data_AF-A0A1M5R3F3-F1
#
_entry.id   AF-A0A1M5R3F3-F1
#
_cell.length_a   1.000
_cell.length_b   1.000
_cell.length_c   1.000
_cell.angle_alpha   90.00
_cell.angle_beta   90.00
_cell.angle_gamma   90.00
#
_symmetry.space_group_name_H-M   'P 1'
#
loop_
_entity.id
_entity.type
_entity.pdbx_description
1 polymer ?
#
loop_
_entity_poly.entity_id
_entity_poly.type
_entity_poly.pdbx_seq_one_letter_code
_entity_poly.pdbx_strand_id
1 'polypeptide(L)'
;MRKYQLLILVILIGLKSNSQNSIPDISARVDTSKVVIKEIYHLYKNYLNSKPDSIYQNPNWNDTEAKYYLKSKMVRVDRAANLMFVYSNSKNYFTYYVSKVLQIDSVSINRYQIKTIFAAKCSEKEYEKFTPDYITKLYAVRDIQ
;
A
#
# COMPACT_ATOMS: atom_id res chain seq x y z
N MET A 1 24.35 -32.95 13.93
CA MET A 1 24.50 -31.99 12.80
C MET A 1 23.39 -32.11 11.76
N ARG A 2 23.04 -33.31 11.28
CA ARG A 2 22.01 -33.54 10.23
C ARG A 2 20.58 -33.04 10.57
N LYS A 3 20.19 -33.05 11.85
CA LYS A 3 18.86 -32.57 12.32
C LYS A 3 18.71 -31.04 12.26
N TYR A 4 19.78 -30.29 12.56
CA TYR A 4 19.77 -28.83 12.49
C TYR A 4 19.87 -28.31 11.05
N GLN A 5 20.54 -29.05 10.16
CA GLN A 5 20.56 -28.75 8.72
C GLN A 5 19.17 -28.82 8.09
N LEU A 6 18.34 -29.79 8.49
CA LEU A 6 16.95 -29.87 8.03
C LEU A 6 16.10 -28.69 8.54
N LEU A 7 16.34 -28.26 9.78
CA LEU A 7 15.61 -27.15 10.43
C LEU A 7 15.94 -25.80 9.77
N ILE A 8 17.21 -25.57 9.41
CA ILE A 8 17.64 -24.37 8.66
C ILE A 8 17.02 -24.35 7.26
N LEU A 9 16.90 -25.50 6.60
CA LEU A 9 16.29 -25.61 5.27
C LEU A 9 14.79 -25.24 5.29
N VAL A 10 14.06 -25.64 6.34
CA VAL A 10 12.62 -25.31 6.51
C VAL A 10 12.42 -23.81 6.76
N ILE A 11 13.32 -23.16 7.51
CA ILE A 11 13.28 -21.70 7.74
C ILE A 11 13.49 -20.93 6.42
N LEU A 12 14.41 -21.38 5.57
CA LEU A 12 14.71 -20.71 4.28
C LEU A 12 13.59 -20.86 3.24
N ILE A 13 12.84 -21.97 3.26
CA ILE A 13 11.70 -22.18 2.35
C ILE A 13 10.49 -21.30 2.75
N GLY A 14 10.40 -20.90 4.03
CA GLY A 14 9.38 -19.96 4.53
C GLY A 14 9.62 -18.49 4.12
N LEU A 15 10.81 -18.15 3.62
CA LEU A 15 11.17 -16.79 3.20
C LEU A 15 10.91 -16.53 1.72
N LYS A 16 9.86 -17.14 1.13
CA LYS A 16 9.33 -16.64 -0.15
C LYS A 16 8.59 -15.33 0.09
N SER A 17 9.36 -14.26 0.22
CA SER A 17 8.87 -12.88 0.09
C SER A 17 8.35 -12.73 -1.34
N ASN A 18 7.05 -12.96 -1.54
CA ASN A 18 6.36 -12.52 -2.74
C ASN A 18 6.49 -10.99 -2.79
N SER A 19 7.54 -10.52 -3.46
CA SER A 19 7.85 -9.11 -3.63
C SER A 19 6.86 -8.54 -4.65
N GLN A 20 5.94 -7.72 -4.15
CA GLN A 20 5.15 -6.81 -4.97
C GLN A 20 6.08 -5.67 -5.39
N ASN A 21 5.95 -5.19 -6.64
CA ASN A 21 6.76 -4.07 -7.15
C ASN A 21 5.87 -3.05 -7.86
N SER A 22 4.89 -2.52 -7.13
CA SER A 22 4.11 -1.37 -7.52
C SER A 22 4.93 -0.09 -7.32
N ILE A 23 5.09 0.67 -8.39
CA ILE A 23 5.73 2.00 -8.37
C ILE A 23 4.62 2.99 -8.75
N PRO A 24 4.14 3.80 -7.80
CA PRO A 24 3.10 4.77 -8.10
C PRO A 24 3.64 5.88 -9.00
N ASP A 25 2.91 6.19 -10.07
CA ASP A 25 3.15 7.42 -10.82
C ASP A 25 2.86 8.63 -9.94
N ILE A 26 3.44 9.77 -10.28
CA ILE A 26 3.29 11.01 -9.51
C ILE A 26 2.74 12.10 -10.43
N SER A 27 1.69 12.81 -9.99
CA SER A 27 1.19 13.96 -10.72
C SER A 27 2.12 15.17 -10.55
N ALA A 28 2.11 16.09 -11.52
CA ALA A 28 2.89 17.34 -11.44
C ALA A 28 2.54 18.24 -10.24
N ARG A 29 1.42 17.98 -9.54
CA ARG A 29 1.02 18.73 -8.35
C ARG A 29 1.73 18.27 -7.07
N VAL A 30 2.41 17.13 -7.10
CA VAL A 30 3.12 16.57 -5.95
C VAL A 30 4.58 16.98 -6.03
N ASP A 31 4.96 17.95 -5.21
CA ASP A 31 6.32 18.47 -5.15
C ASP A 31 7.21 17.57 -4.29
N THR A 32 7.88 16.61 -4.93
CA THR A 32 8.83 15.69 -4.29
C THR A 32 10.21 16.29 -4.03
N SER A 33 10.44 17.57 -4.37
CA SER A 33 11.66 18.29 -3.93
C SER A 33 11.64 18.55 -2.41
N LYS A 34 10.45 18.64 -1.80
CA LYS A 34 10.26 18.72 -0.36
C LYS A 34 10.55 17.36 0.29
N VAL A 35 11.55 17.33 1.17
CA VAL A 35 12.01 16.10 1.86
C VAL A 35 10.84 15.33 2.49
N VAL A 36 9.96 16.02 3.22
CA VAL A 36 8.81 15.37 3.89
C VAL A 36 7.83 14.74 2.89
N ILE A 37 7.58 15.38 1.74
CA ILE A 37 6.70 14.83 0.71
C ILE A 37 7.32 13.60 0.06
N LYS A 38 8.64 13.63 -0.17
CA LYS A 38 9.40 12.49 -0.67
C LYS A 38 9.37 11.29 0.30
N GLU A 39 9.51 11.53 1.60
CA GLU A 39 9.40 10.50 2.64
C GLU A 39 8.00 9.86 2.65
N ILE A 40 6.94 10.67 2.58
CA ILE A 40 5.56 10.17 2.53
C ILE A 40 5.32 9.33 1.27
N TYR A 41 5.83 9.79 0.12
CA TYR A 41 5.78 9.01 -1.11
C TYR A 41 6.47 7.65 -0.96
N HIS A 42 7.67 7.61 -0.34
CA HIS A 42 8.38 6.36 -0.09
C HIS A 42 7.65 5.45 0.90
N LEU A 43 7.09 6.00 1.98
CA LEU A 43 6.26 5.26 2.93
C LEU A 43 5.05 4.64 2.21
N TYR A 44 4.38 5.41 1.35
CA TYR A 44 3.24 4.93 0.59
C TYR A 44 3.62 3.85 -0.42
N LYS A 45 4.73 4.03 -1.15
CA LYS A 45 5.29 3.00 -2.02
C LYS A 45 5.57 1.72 -1.25
N ASN A 46 6.19 1.82 -0.07
CA ASN A 46 6.49 0.65 0.77
C ASN A 46 5.20 -0.03 1.23
N TYR A 47 4.20 0.72 1.67
CA TYR A 47 2.88 0.21 2.03
C TYR A 47 2.23 -0.57 0.87
N LEU A 48 2.20 -0.01 -0.34
CA LEU A 48 1.64 -0.69 -1.52
C LEU A 48 2.38 -1.97 -1.87
N ASN A 49 3.66 -2.09 -1.52
CA ASN A 49 4.46 -3.29 -1.74
C ASN A 49 4.46 -4.26 -0.55
N SER A 50 3.70 -3.92 0.50
CA SER A 50 3.59 -4.68 1.74
C SER A 50 2.24 -5.40 1.82
N LYS A 51 1.71 -5.94 0.72
CA LYS A 51 0.46 -6.74 0.68
C LYS A 51 -0.69 -6.09 1.49
N PRO A 52 -1.15 -4.90 1.08
CA PRO A 52 -2.16 -4.14 1.82
C PRO A 52 -3.53 -4.86 1.95
N ASP A 53 -3.74 -5.94 1.21
CA ASP A 53 -4.92 -6.81 1.24
C ASP A 53 -4.87 -7.91 2.33
N SER A 54 -3.78 -7.99 3.10
CA SER A 54 -3.57 -9.03 4.10
C SER A 54 -3.83 -8.56 5.54
N ILE A 55 -4.17 -9.49 6.44
CA ILE A 55 -4.41 -9.24 7.88
C ILE A 55 -3.18 -9.61 8.73
N TYR A 56 -2.12 -8.80 8.66
CA TYR A 56 -0.88 -8.99 9.42
C TYR A 56 -0.34 -7.63 9.90
N GLN A 57 0.63 -7.60 10.82
CA GLN A 57 1.24 -6.34 11.26
C GLN A 57 2.16 -5.78 10.16
N ASN A 58 1.60 -4.97 9.24
CA ASN A 58 2.37 -4.27 8.21
C ASN A 58 3.24 -3.18 8.86
N PRO A 59 4.56 -3.15 8.61
CA PRO A 59 5.47 -2.18 9.24
C PRO A 59 5.23 -0.72 8.82
N ASN A 60 4.39 -0.48 7.81
CA ASN A 60 4.05 0.86 7.34
C ASN A 60 2.72 1.37 7.92
N TRP A 61 2.05 0.60 8.77
CA TRP A 61 0.87 1.07 9.51
C TRP A 61 1.27 1.70 10.83
N ASN A 62 0.40 2.57 11.34
CA ASN A 62 0.53 3.01 12.72
C ASN A 62 0.39 1.80 13.65
N ASP A 63 1.38 1.57 14.50
CA ASP A 63 1.47 0.34 15.30
C ASP A 63 0.30 0.21 16.29
N THR A 64 -0.11 1.31 16.92
CA THR A 64 -1.22 1.33 17.87
C THR A 64 -2.54 1.01 17.16
N GLU A 65 -2.79 1.65 16.03
CA GLU A 65 -4.00 1.43 15.22
C GLU A 65 -4.05 0.00 14.66
N ALA A 66 -2.92 -0.49 14.13
CA ALA A 66 -2.81 -1.83 13.58
C ALA A 66 -3.08 -2.90 14.64
N LYS A 67 -2.48 -2.77 15.84
CA LYS A 67 -2.72 -3.70 16.96
C LYS A 67 -4.19 -3.74 17.36
N TYR A 68 -4.86 -2.58 17.39
CA TYR A 68 -6.27 -2.49 17.74
C TYR A 68 -7.16 -3.25 16.75
N TYR A 69 -7.05 -2.97 15.45
CA TYR A 69 -7.93 -3.58 14.45
C TYR A 69 -7.61 -5.07 14.19
N LEU A 70 -6.33 -5.44 14.20
CA LEU A 70 -5.91 -6.82 13.98
C LEU A 70 -6.27 -7.75 15.14
N LYS A 71 -6.61 -7.23 16.32
CA LYS A 71 -7.06 -8.04 17.48
C LYS A 71 -8.24 -8.94 17.11
N SER A 72 -9.18 -8.43 16.32
CA SER A 72 -10.35 -9.18 15.87
C SER A 72 -10.03 -10.22 14.78
N LYS A 73 -8.94 -10.03 14.04
CA LYS A 73 -8.62 -10.74 12.78
C LYS A 73 -9.73 -10.72 11.72
N MET A 74 -10.79 -9.94 11.90
CA MET A 74 -11.93 -9.85 10.98
C MET A 74 -11.85 -8.62 10.06
N VAL A 75 -11.09 -7.60 10.46
CA VAL A 75 -11.06 -6.30 9.79
C VAL A 75 -9.62 -5.98 9.35
N ARG A 76 -9.47 -5.58 8.08
CA ARG A 76 -8.23 -5.00 7.57
C ARG A 76 -8.04 -3.59 8.14
N VAL A 77 -6.80 -3.23 8.47
CA VAL A 77 -6.44 -1.89 8.99
C VAL A 77 -6.77 -0.82 7.96
N ASP A 78 -6.32 -1.02 6.71
CA ASP A 78 -6.83 -0.22 5.61
C ASP A 78 -8.25 -0.67 5.24
N ARG A 79 -9.22 0.21 5.46
CA ARG A 79 -10.62 -0.06 5.15
C ARG A 79 -10.91 -0.02 3.65
N ALA A 80 -10.15 0.74 2.85
CA ALA A 80 -10.30 0.77 1.40
C ALA A 80 -9.93 -0.60 0.80
N ALA A 81 -8.92 -1.26 1.35
CA ALA A 81 -8.53 -2.61 0.98
C ALA A 81 -9.69 -3.63 1.06
N ASN A 82 -10.69 -3.43 1.93
CA ASN A 82 -11.85 -4.32 2.01
C ASN A 82 -12.74 -4.26 0.76
N LEU A 83 -12.71 -3.17 0.00
CA LEU A 83 -13.50 -2.99 -1.23
C LEU A 83 -12.62 -3.15 -2.48
N MET A 84 -11.43 -2.56 -2.47
CA MET A 84 -10.51 -2.59 -3.61
C MET A 84 -10.05 -4.01 -3.96
N PHE A 85 -9.88 -4.87 -2.95
CA PHE A 85 -9.31 -6.22 -3.12
C PHE A 85 -10.34 -7.32 -2.87
N VAL A 86 -11.64 -7.06 -3.11
CA VAL A 86 -12.70 -8.07 -2.95
C VAL A 86 -12.54 -9.21 -3.96
N TYR A 87 -12.32 -8.84 -5.22
CA TYR A 87 -12.29 -9.78 -6.35
C TYR A 87 -10.88 -10.10 -6.85
N SER A 88 -9.85 -9.48 -6.25
CA SER A 88 -8.45 -9.66 -6.66
C SER A 88 -7.53 -9.34 -5.50
N ASN A 89 -6.40 -10.07 -5.39
CA ASN A 89 -5.36 -9.73 -4.42
C ASN A 89 -4.62 -8.44 -4.85
N SER A 90 -3.93 -7.80 -3.91
CA SER A 90 -3.25 -6.52 -4.17
C SER A 90 -2.21 -6.60 -5.27
N LYS A 91 -1.52 -7.74 -5.41
CA LYS A 91 -0.50 -7.96 -6.45
C LYS A 91 -1.13 -7.92 -7.84
N ASN A 92 -2.20 -8.68 -8.05
CA ASN A 92 -2.90 -8.74 -9.32
C ASN A 92 -3.63 -7.43 -9.62
N TYR A 93 -4.25 -6.84 -8.60
CA TYR A 93 -4.93 -5.55 -8.71
C TYR A 93 -3.99 -4.46 -9.23
N PHE A 94 -2.79 -4.30 -8.64
CA PHE A 94 -1.84 -3.26 -9.08
C PHE A 94 -1.19 -3.52 -10.44
N THR A 95 -1.28 -4.74 -10.99
CA THR A 95 -0.87 -5.02 -12.37
C THR A 95 -1.84 -4.42 -13.38
N TYR A 96 -3.14 -4.39 -13.05
CA TYR A 96 -4.18 -3.91 -13.94
C TYR A 96 -4.51 -2.42 -13.71
N TYR A 97 -4.67 -2.03 -12.44
CA TYR A 97 -4.94 -0.66 -12.04
C TYR A 97 -3.66 0.00 -11.52
N VAL A 98 -3.00 0.74 -12.40
CA VAL A 98 -1.80 1.50 -12.09
C VAL A 98 -2.16 2.63 -11.13
N SER A 99 -1.37 2.76 -10.06
CA SER A 99 -1.57 3.81 -9.07
C SER A 99 -0.88 5.11 -9.51
N LYS A 100 -1.56 6.24 -9.33
CA LYS A 100 -0.99 7.58 -9.52
C LYS A 100 -1.31 8.46 -8.33
N VAL A 101 -0.28 8.97 -7.65
CA VAL A 101 -0.43 9.93 -6.55
C VAL A 101 -0.84 11.27 -7.14
N LEU A 102 -2.06 11.68 -6.81
CA LEU A 102 -2.62 12.95 -7.27
C LEU A 102 -2.14 14.11 -6.41
N GLN A 103 -2.05 13.91 -5.10
CA GLN A 103 -1.84 14.98 -4.14
C GLN A 103 -1.24 14.44 -2.84
N ILE A 104 -0.32 15.20 -2.24
CA ILE A 104 0.17 15.01 -0.87
C ILE A 104 0.16 16.37 -0.19
N ASP A 105 -0.64 16.53 0.86
CA ASP A 105 -0.73 17.80 1.61
C ASP A 105 -0.57 17.59 3.11
N SER A 106 -0.01 18.59 3.79
CA SER A 106 -0.17 18.72 5.24
C SER A 106 -1.61 19.08 5.55
N VAL A 107 -2.23 18.34 6.46
CA VAL A 107 -3.60 18.60 6.95
C VAL A 107 -3.62 19.00 8.42
N SER A 108 -2.54 18.72 9.16
CA SER A 108 -2.25 19.25 10.49
C SER A 108 -0.76 19.11 10.79
N ILE A 109 -0.34 19.56 11.97
CA ILE A 109 1.00 19.29 12.50
C ILE A 109 1.26 17.79 12.44
N ASN A 110 2.38 17.40 11.84
CA ASN A 110 2.84 16.01 11.68
C ASN A 110 1.84 15.05 11.02
N ARG A 111 0.82 15.56 10.30
CA ARG A 111 -0.15 14.74 9.59
C ARG A 111 -0.30 15.20 8.15
N TYR A 112 -0.24 14.22 7.26
CA TYR A 112 -0.31 14.44 5.83
C TYR A 112 -1.36 13.53 5.22
N GLN A 113 -2.11 14.04 4.26
CA GLN A 113 -2.99 13.22 3.45
C GLN A 113 -2.28 12.85 2.14
N ILE A 114 -2.51 11.64 1.65
CA ILE A 114 -2.14 11.21 0.31
C ILE A 114 -3.38 10.76 -0.44
N LYS A 115 -3.61 11.34 -1.62
CA LYS A 115 -4.69 10.95 -2.53
C LYS A 115 -4.11 10.22 -3.74
N THR A 116 -4.63 9.04 -4.02
CA THR A 116 -4.14 8.18 -5.10
C THR A 116 -5.30 7.71 -5.95
N ILE A 117 -5.16 7.80 -7.27
CA ILE A 117 -6.09 7.21 -8.24
C ILE A 117 -5.53 5.87 -8.71
N PHE A 118 -6.41 4.89 -8.90
CA PHE A 118 -6.09 3.58 -9.46
C PHE A 118 -6.85 3.43 -10.77
N ALA A 119 -6.13 3.48 -11.89
CA ALA A 119 -6.70 3.49 -13.22
C ALA A 119 -6.03 2.47 -14.13
N ALA A 120 -6.80 1.90 -15.04
CA ALA A 120 -6.30 0.99 -16.06
C ALA A 120 -6.08 1.77 -17.36
N LYS A 121 -5.02 1.43 -18.10
CA LYS A 121 -4.92 1.88 -19.50
C LYS A 121 -5.89 1.02 -20.32
N CYS A 122 -6.92 1.65 -20.87
CA CYS A 122 -7.84 0.95 -21.73
C CYS A 122 -7.45 1.15 -23.20
N SER A 123 -7.10 0.07 -23.90
CA SER A 123 -6.87 0.11 -25.35
C SER A 123 -8.18 0.24 -26.13
N GLU A 124 -9.29 -0.18 -25.55
CA GLU A 124 -10.63 -0.16 -26.14
C GLU A 124 -11.40 1.07 -25.66
N LYS A 125 -11.67 2.02 -26.57
CA LYS A 125 -12.31 3.30 -26.25
C LYS A 125 -13.65 3.15 -25.52
N GLU A 126 -14.42 2.10 -25.80
CA GLU A 126 -15.71 1.87 -25.16
C GLU A 126 -15.60 1.69 -23.64
N TYR A 127 -14.50 1.10 -23.18
CA TYR A 127 -14.28 0.80 -21.77
C TYR A 127 -13.48 1.88 -21.03
N GLU A 128 -13.00 2.91 -21.73
CA GLU A 128 -12.27 4.05 -21.14
C GLU A 128 -13.11 4.79 -20.09
N LYS A 129 -14.44 4.81 -20.23
CA LYS A 129 -15.35 5.46 -19.27
C LYS A 129 -15.48 4.74 -17.93
N PHE A 130 -15.02 3.49 -17.81
CA PHE A 130 -15.08 2.71 -16.58
C PHE A 130 -13.79 2.78 -15.75
N THR A 131 -12.88 3.72 -16.08
CA THR A 131 -11.70 4.01 -15.28
C THR A 131 -11.73 5.47 -14.78
N PRO A 132 -11.30 5.80 -13.55
CA PRO A 132 -10.65 4.92 -12.56
C PRO A 132 -11.60 3.94 -11.85
N ASP A 133 -11.03 2.89 -11.27
CA ASP A 133 -11.77 1.95 -10.41
C ASP A 133 -11.95 2.55 -9.01
N TYR A 134 -10.86 3.07 -8.43
CA TYR A 134 -10.89 3.70 -7.10
C TYR A 134 -10.02 4.95 -7.03
N ILE A 135 -10.43 5.86 -6.14
CA ILE A 135 -9.59 6.93 -5.60
C ILE A 135 -9.55 6.75 -4.09
N THR A 136 -8.35 6.62 -3.52
CA THR A 136 -8.16 6.51 -2.07
C THR A 136 -7.64 7.79 -1.47
N LYS A 137 -7.91 7.95 -0.18
CA LYS A 137 -7.34 9.00 0.68
C LYS A 137 -6.85 8.34 1.97
N LEU A 138 -5.53 8.24 2.12
CA LEU A 138 -4.89 7.72 3.32
C LEU A 138 -4.13 8.84 4.05
N TYR A 139 -3.75 8.59 5.29
CA TYR A 139 -3.01 9.55 6.11
C TYR A 139 -1.67 8.96 6.52
N ALA A 140 -0.62 9.78 6.40
CA ALA A 140 0.68 9.54 7.01
C ALA A 140 0.81 10.42 8.25
N VAL A 141 1.31 9.85 9.34
CA VAL A 141 1.54 10.54 10.61
C VAL A 141 3.01 10.38 10.95
N ARG A 142 3.65 11.47 11.37
CA ARG A 142 4.99 11.42 11.96
C ARG A 142 4.84 11.39 13.47
N ASP A 143 5.42 10.38 14.11
CA ASP A 143 5.41 10.30 15.56
C ASP A 143 6.13 11.50 16.16
N ILE A 144 5.60 12.02 17.26
CA ILE A 144 6.25 13.06 18.05
C ILE A 144 7.35 12.34 18.83
N GLN A 145 8.61 12.63 18.51
CA GLN A 145 9.76 12.19 19.31
C GLN A 145 9.79 12.88 20.66
#